data_AF-F4CCA8-F1
#
_entry.id   AF-F4CCA8-F1
#
_cell.length_a   1.000
_cell.length_b   1.000
_cell.length_c   1.000
_cell.angle_alpha   90.00
_cell.angle_beta   90.00
_cell.angle_gamma   90.00
#
_symmetry.space_group_name_H-M   'P 1'
#
loop_
_entity.id
_entity.type
_entity.pdbx_description
1 polymer ?
#
loop_
_entity_poly.entity_id
_entity_poly.type
_entity_poly.pdbx_seq_one_letter_code
_entity_poly.pdbx_strand_id
1 'polypeptide(L)'
;MTTDSFDRSMFYFDDAKLDFLEETMCVLNGKWKLRIIVALSKEVCTFKDVQDAVDGISAHCLAKELRHLQLHGLVQKKINVKLRPLRIEYHLTEYVETLYQVFHALSDWGRMHRFKRSGDTDCYEELPRRKQESL
;
A
#
# COMPACT_ATOMS: atom_id res chain seq x y z
N MET A 1 -39.11 6.90 -17.48
CA MET A 1 -38.82 5.49 -17.82
C MET A 1 -37.31 5.33 -17.78
N THR A 2 -36.80 4.78 -16.69
CA THR A 2 -35.37 4.66 -16.38
C THR A 2 -34.79 3.43 -17.07
N THR A 3 -33.97 3.64 -18.10
CA THR A 3 -33.01 2.63 -18.54
C THR A 3 -31.78 2.74 -17.65
N ASP A 4 -31.83 2.07 -16.50
CA ASP A 4 -30.61 1.68 -15.78
C ASP A 4 -29.92 0.59 -16.62
N SER A 5 -29.22 1.05 -17.65
CA SER A 5 -28.36 0.23 -18.49
C SER A 5 -27.05 0.01 -17.74
N PHE A 6 -27.11 -0.74 -16.64
CA PHE A 6 -25.93 -1.38 -16.08
C PHE A 6 -25.54 -2.48 -17.06
N ASP A 7 -24.65 -2.14 -17.99
CA ASP A 7 -24.13 -3.07 -18.98
C ASP A 7 -23.39 -4.21 -18.26
N ARG A 8 -24.10 -5.32 -18.04
CA ARG A 8 -23.58 -6.53 -17.38
C ARG A 8 -22.38 -7.12 -18.10
N SER A 9 -22.15 -6.77 -19.37
CA SER A 9 -20.97 -7.21 -20.12
C SER A 9 -19.66 -6.60 -19.57
N MET A 10 -19.74 -5.45 -18.89
CA MET A 10 -18.59 -4.78 -18.28
C MET A 10 -18.00 -5.55 -17.07
N PHE A 11 -18.78 -6.47 -16.49
CA PHE A 11 -18.39 -7.29 -15.34
C PHE A 11 -18.18 -8.78 -15.68
N TYR A 12 -18.10 -9.15 -16.97
CA TYR A 12 -17.59 -10.47 -17.34
C TYR A 12 -16.08 -10.53 -17.07
N PHE A 13 -15.74 -10.77 -15.81
CA PHE A 13 -14.44 -11.28 -15.43
C PHE A 13 -14.32 -12.69 -16.01
N ASP A 14 -13.30 -12.91 -16.83
CA ASP A 14 -12.83 -14.26 -17.15
C ASP A 14 -12.32 -14.92 -15.86
N ASP A 15 -12.48 -16.23 -15.69
CA ASP A 15 -12.09 -16.96 -14.46
C ASP A 15 -10.61 -16.72 -14.14
N ALA A 16 -9.76 -16.66 -15.17
CA ALA A 16 -8.34 -16.33 -15.02
C ALA A 16 -8.09 -14.92 -14.47
N LYS A 17 -8.93 -13.93 -14.81
CA LYS A 17 -8.80 -12.57 -14.26
C LYS A 17 -9.22 -12.50 -12.79
N LEU A 18 -10.18 -13.34 -12.39
CA LEU A 18 -10.59 -13.43 -10.99
C LEU A 18 -9.44 -14.00 -10.15
N ASP A 19 -8.77 -15.06 -10.62
CA ASP A 19 -7.62 -15.66 -9.94
C ASP A 19 -6.51 -14.62 -9.69
N PHE A 20 -6.12 -13.84 -10.72
CA PHE A 20 -5.10 -12.79 -10.55
C PHE A 20 -5.53 -11.68 -9.58
N LEU A 21 -6.82 -11.35 -9.54
CA LEU A 21 -7.35 -10.36 -8.59
C LEU A 21 -7.30 -10.91 -7.17
N GLU A 22 -7.70 -12.15 -6.96
CA GLU A 22 -7.65 -12.83 -5.66
C GLU A 22 -6.21 -12.96 -5.16
N GLU A 23 -5.26 -13.33 -6.03
CA GLU A 23 -3.84 -13.35 -5.72
C GLU A 23 -3.33 -11.97 -5.30
N THR A 24 -3.65 -10.94 -6.09
CA THR A 24 -3.28 -9.55 -5.77
C THR A 24 -3.84 -9.14 -4.42
N MET A 25 -5.10 -9.47 -4.13
CA MET A 25 -5.72 -9.20 -2.85
C MET A 25 -5.08 -10.02 -1.72
N CYS A 26 -4.66 -11.26 -1.93
CA CYS A 26 -3.89 -12.03 -0.95
C CYS A 26 -2.58 -11.31 -0.58
N VAL A 27 -1.90 -10.73 -1.58
CA VAL A 27 -0.67 -9.95 -1.39
C VAL A 27 -0.92 -8.66 -0.62
N LEU A 28 -1.91 -7.86 -1.02
CA LEU A 28 -2.09 -6.48 -0.55
C LEU A 28 -3.07 -6.33 0.62
N ASN A 29 -4.00 -7.26 0.79
CA ASN A 29 -5.02 -7.20 1.83
C ASN A 29 -4.38 -7.31 3.23
N GLY A 30 -4.96 -6.59 4.19
CA GLY A 30 -4.52 -6.56 5.57
C GLY A 30 -4.44 -5.14 6.11
N LYS A 31 -4.79 -4.98 7.38
CA LYS A 31 -4.83 -3.67 8.08
C LYS A 31 -3.50 -2.90 8.00
N TRP A 32 -2.39 -3.62 7.96
CA TRP A 32 -1.06 -3.04 8.20
C TRP A 32 -0.22 -2.85 6.93
N LYS A 33 -0.44 -3.63 5.86
CA LYS A 33 0.46 -3.68 4.70
C LYS A 33 0.61 -2.33 4.01
N LEU A 34 -0.49 -1.65 3.71
CA LEU A 34 -0.45 -0.32 3.09
C LEU A 34 0.24 0.71 3.99
N ARG A 35 0.01 0.66 5.31
CA ARG A 35 0.68 1.57 6.26
C ARG A 35 2.18 1.31 6.32
N ILE A 36 2.61 0.05 6.27
CA ILE A 36 4.02 -0.33 6.21
C ILE A 36 4.65 0.16 4.91
N ILE A 37 4.00 -0.04 3.76
CA ILE A 37 4.52 0.43 2.46
C ILE A 37 4.69 1.96 2.46
N VAL A 38 3.70 2.70 2.97
CA VAL A 38 3.77 4.17 3.10
C VAL A 38 4.82 4.61 4.12
N ALA A 39 5.08 3.84 5.18
CA ALA A 39 6.15 4.13 6.12
C ALA A 39 7.53 3.97 5.45
N LEU A 40 7.72 2.88 4.70
CA LEU A 40 8.96 2.56 3.98
C LEU A 40 9.22 3.46 2.76
N SER A 41 8.22 4.19 2.28
CA SER A 41 8.40 5.09 1.13
C SER A 41 9.09 6.41 1.49
N LYS A 42 9.23 6.73 2.79
CA LYS A 42 9.67 8.05 3.24
C LYS A 42 11.17 8.17 3.50
N GLU A 43 11.88 7.05 3.69
CA GLU A 43 13.35 6.91 3.68
C GLU A 43 13.74 5.54 4.26
N VAL A 44 15.05 5.27 4.37
CA VAL A 44 15.64 4.10 5.02
C VAL A 44 15.12 3.91 6.44
N CYS A 45 14.41 2.80 6.69
CA CYS A 45 13.77 2.56 8.00
C CYS A 45 14.31 1.29 8.67
N THR A 46 14.67 1.39 9.94
CA THR A 46 14.87 0.21 10.80
C THR A 46 13.53 -0.37 11.24
N PHE A 47 13.54 -1.58 11.82
CA PHE A 47 12.32 -2.20 12.36
C PHE A 47 11.57 -1.27 13.32
N LYS A 48 12.31 -0.57 14.18
CA LYS A 48 11.72 0.35 15.15
C LYS A 48 11.09 1.56 14.46
N ASP A 49 11.77 2.12 13.46
CA ASP A 49 11.24 3.28 12.73
C ASP A 49 9.92 2.94 12.02
N VAL A 50 9.83 1.74 11.43
CA VAL A 50 8.58 1.26 10.83
C VAL A 50 7.50 1.04 11.90
N GLN A 51 7.86 0.48 13.06
CA GLN A 51 6.92 0.26 14.14
C GLN A 51 6.37 1.58 14.69
N ASP A 52 7.24 2.57 14.91
CA ASP A 52 6.88 3.88 15.44
C ASP A 52 6.05 4.69 14.41
N ALA A 53 6.32 4.52 13.10
CA ALA A 53 5.54 5.15 12.03
C ALA A 53 4.14 4.52 11.84
N VAL A 54 3.97 3.24 12.15
CA VAL A 54 2.72 2.50 11.97
C VAL A 54 2.01 2.36 13.31
N ASP A 55 1.35 3.44 13.73
CA ASP A 55 0.68 3.51 15.03
C ASP A 55 -0.29 2.34 15.28
N GLY A 56 -0.13 1.70 16.44
CA GLY A 56 -0.93 0.56 16.90
C GLY A 56 -0.50 -0.83 16.41
N ILE A 57 0.59 -0.96 15.63
CA ILE A 57 1.09 -2.29 15.22
C ILE A 57 1.94 -2.93 16.33
N SER A 58 1.67 -4.19 16.64
CA SER A 58 2.54 -4.96 17.54
C SER A 58 3.81 -5.40 16.81
N ALA A 59 4.91 -5.59 17.54
CA ALA A 59 6.15 -6.09 16.96
C ALA A 59 5.97 -7.46 16.27
N HIS A 60 5.17 -8.35 16.86
CA HIS A 60 4.86 -9.65 16.25
C HIS A 60 4.12 -9.50 14.92
N CYS A 61 3.10 -8.63 14.86
CA CYS A 61 2.38 -8.34 13.63
C CYS A 61 3.32 -7.72 12.58
N LEU A 62 4.12 -6.72 12.96
CA LEU A 62 5.05 -6.08 12.03
C LEU A 62 6.04 -7.09 11.43
N ALA A 63 6.62 -7.97 12.26
CA ALA A 63 7.53 -9.02 11.78
C ALA A 63 6.85 -9.96 10.77
N LYS A 64 5.59 -10.35 11.04
CA LYS A 64 4.79 -11.19 10.14
C LYS A 64 4.53 -10.49 8.80
N GLU A 65 4.09 -9.24 8.83
CA GLU A 65 3.77 -8.47 7.62
C GLU A 65 5.03 -8.17 6.80
N LEU A 66 6.13 -7.75 7.43
CA LEU A 66 7.41 -7.55 6.73
C LEU A 66 7.91 -8.84 6.08
N ARG A 67 7.77 -9.99 6.74
CA ARG A 67 8.13 -11.29 6.15
C ARG A 67 7.27 -11.60 4.94
N HIS A 68 5.96 -11.35 5.03
CA HIS A 68 5.04 -11.55 3.90
C HIS A 68 5.41 -10.66 2.71
N LEU A 69 5.64 -9.37 2.96
CA LEU A 69 6.06 -8.42 1.91
C LEU A 69 7.42 -8.78 1.29
N GLN A 70 8.35 -9.34 2.08
CA GLN A 70 9.62 -9.86 1.56
C GLN A 70 9.44 -11.09 0.67
N LEU A 71 8.56 -12.02 1.05
CA LEU A 71 8.26 -13.21 0.24
C LEU A 71 7.67 -12.85 -1.12
N HIS A 72 6.87 -11.79 -1.18
CA HIS A 72 6.30 -11.26 -2.43
C HIS A 72 7.21 -10.26 -3.15
N GLY A 73 8.46 -10.12 -2.71
CA GLY A 73 9.43 -9.25 -3.37
C GLY A 73 9.11 -7.76 -3.33
N LEU A 74 8.22 -7.32 -2.44
CA LEU A 74 7.85 -5.90 -2.26
C LEU A 74 8.80 -5.17 -1.29
N VAL A 75 9.38 -5.90 -0.35
CA VAL A 75 10.30 -5.36 0.65
C VAL A 75 11.59 -6.17 0.63
N GLN A 76 12.72 -5.50 0.81
CA GLN A 76 14.03 -6.13 0.99
C GLN A 76 14.66 -5.71 2.32
N LYS A 77 15.33 -6.66 2.97
CA LYS A 77 16.10 -6.42 4.19
C LYS A 77 17.58 -6.23 3.82
N LYS A 78 18.19 -5.14 4.30
CA LYS A 78 19.62 -4.84 4.12
C LYS A 78 20.31 -4.64 5.47
N ILE A 79 21.56 -5.07 5.57
CA ILE A 79 22.40 -4.79 6.74
C ILE A 79 23.22 -3.54 6.40
N ASN A 80 23.04 -2.47 7.15
CA ASN A 80 23.84 -1.27 6.98
C ASN A 80 25.18 -1.45 7.70
N VAL A 81 26.21 -1.74 6.90
CA VAL A 81 27.59 -1.93 7.35
C VAL A 81 28.36 -0.61 7.53
N LYS A 82 27.80 0.52 7.07
CA LYS A 82 28.44 1.84 7.14
C LYS A 82 28.25 2.51 8.50
N LEU A 83 27.26 2.07 9.29
CA LEU A 83 26.95 2.62 10.61
C LEU A 83 27.34 1.63 11.72
N ARG A 84 27.90 2.16 12.83
CA ARG A 84 28.06 1.41 14.09
C ARG A 84 27.12 1.97 15.15
N PRO A 85 26.36 1.13 15.89
CA PRO A 85 26.22 -0.32 15.74
C PRO A 85 25.57 -0.72 14.40
N LEU A 86 25.82 -1.94 13.94
CA LEU A 86 25.20 -2.48 12.71
C LEU A 86 23.68 -2.44 12.84
N ARG A 87 23.00 -1.90 11.82
CA ARG A 87 21.54 -1.80 11.79
C ARG A 87 20.96 -2.63 10.66
N ILE A 88 19.79 -3.19 10.92
CA ILE A 88 18.97 -3.83 9.90
C ILE A 88 17.98 -2.79 9.40
N GLU A 89 17.94 -2.63 8.09
CA GLU A 89 17.08 -1.70 7.39
C GLU A 89 16.16 -2.44 6.43
N TYR A 90 14.98 -1.88 6.23
CA TYR A 90 13.97 -2.35 5.31
C TYR A 90 13.77 -1.30 4.23
N HIS A 91 13.70 -1.75 2.99
CA HIS A 91 13.55 -0.90 1.82
C HIS A 91 12.48 -1.48 0.92
N LEU A 92 11.70 -0.61 0.26
CA LEU A 92 10.88 -1.05 -0.86
C LEU A 92 11.80 -1.53 -2.01
N THR A 93 11.30 -2.46 -2.79
CA THR A 93 11.93 -2.86 -4.07
C THR A 93 11.38 -2.01 -5.20
N GLU A 94 12.08 -1.98 -6.33
CA GLU A 94 11.58 -1.34 -7.57
C GLU A 94 10.25 -1.94 -8.03
N TYR A 95 9.99 -3.21 -7.69
CA TYR A 95 8.72 -3.87 -8.03
C TYR A 95 7.50 -3.15 -7.44
N VAL A 96 7.64 -2.47 -6.29
CA VAL A 96 6.54 -1.72 -5.66
C VAL A 96 6.05 -0.56 -6.54
N GLU A 97 6.89 -0.03 -7.44
CA GLU A 97 6.48 1.04 -8.37
C GLU A 97 5.32 0.58 -9.28
N THR A 98 5.26 -0.70 -9.62
CA THR A 98 4.17 -1.28 -10.41
C THR A 98 2.81 -1.22 -9.68
N LEU A 99 2.82 -1.20 -8.34
CA LEU A 99 1.61 -1.10 -7.52
C LEU A 99 1.06 0.32 -7.40
N TYR A 100 1.81 1.33 -7.83
CA TYR A 100 1.39 2.73 -7.69
C TYR A 100 0.03 2.99 -8.35
N GLN A 101 -0.16 2.48 -9.57
CA GLN A 101 -1.43 2.62 -10.30
C GLN A 101 -2.58 1.90 -9.58
N VAL A 102 -2.31 0.74 -8.99
CA VAL A 102 -3.30 -0.02 -8.20
C VAL A 102 -3.71 0.78 -6.96
N PHE A 103 -2.75 1.36 -6.22
CA PHE A 103 -3.06 2.16 -5.04
C PHE A 103 -3.86 3.42 -5.37
N HIS A 104 -3.57 4.09 -6.48
CA HIS A 104 -4.37 5.22 -6.96
C HIS A 104 -5.79 4.81 -7.29
N ALA A 105 -5.97 3.76 -8.09
CA ALA A 105 -7.30 3.27 -8.44
C ALA A 105 -8.13 2.88 -7.20
N LEU A 106 -7.50 2.21 -6.22
CA LEU A 106 -8.15 1.88 -4.94
C LEU A 106 -8.50 3.13 -4.12
N SER A 107 -7.61 4.12 -4.09
CA SER A 107 -7.83 5.39 -3.38
C SER A 107 -8.97 6.21 -3.99
N ASP A 108 -8.96 6.35 -5.32
CA ASP A 108 -10.00 7.07 -6.07
C ASP A 108 -11.36 6.41 -5.91
N TRP A 109 -11.41 5.09 -6.02
CA TRP A 109 -12.62 4.33 -5.76
C TRP A 109 -13.07 4.48 -4.30
N GLY A 110 -12.15 4.43 -3.34
CA GLY A 110 -12.43 4.64 -1.93
C GLY A 110 -13.04 6.02 -1.64
N ARG A 111 -12.55 7.08 -2.31
CA ARG A 111 -13.12 8.43 -2.25
C ARG A 111 -14.55 8.45 -2.77
N MET A 112 -14.78 7.90 -3.96
CA MET A 112 -16.11 7.81 -4.55
C MET A 112 -17.06 7.01 -3.65
N HIS A 113 -16.60 5.89 -3.08
CA HIS A 113 -17.41 5.04 -2.20
C HIS A 113 -17.78 5.76 -0.90
N ARG A 114 -16.83 6.48 -0.28
CA ARG A 114 -17.09 7.30 0.89
C ARG A 114 -18.11 8.40 0.59
N PHE A 115 -17.95 9.11 -0.53
CA PHE A 115 -18.90 10.14 -0.97
C PHE A 115 -20.32 9.57 -1.14
N LYS A 116 -20.45 8.43 -1.82
CA LYS A 116 -21.75 7.74 -2.00
C LYS A 116 -22.39 7.34 -0.66
N ARG A 117 -21.59 7.00 0.35
CA ARG A 117 -22.09 6.60 1.68
C ARG A 117 -22.42 7.78 2.59
N SER A 118 -21.64 8.86 2.51
CA SER A 118 -21.65 9.93 3.50
C SER A 118 -22.45 11.16 3.06
N GLY A 119 -22.75 11.34 1.77
CA GLY A 119 -23.43 12.54 1.26
C GLY A 119 -22.62 13.84 1.33
N ASP A 120 -21.53 13.85 2.12
CA ASP A 120 -20.64 14.99 2.29
C ASP A 120 -19.48 14.98 1.28
N THR A 121 -19.32 16.12 0.62
CA THR A 121 -18.14 16.47 -0.17
C THR A 121 -17.01 16.83 0.79
N ASP A 122 -15.86 16.20 0.58
CA ASP A 122 -14.53 16.57 1.05
C ASP A 122 -14.05 16.16 2.45
N CYS A 123 -12.93 15.42 2.44
CA CYS A 123 -12.05 15.15 3.59
C CYS A 123 -10.58 14.90 3.17
N TYR A 124 -10.16 15.32 1.96
CA TYR A 124 -8.74 15.32 1.58
C TYR A 124 -8.41 16.67 0.94
N GLU A 125 -8.53 17.71 1.75
CA GLU A 125 -7.89 18.99 1.48
C GLU A 125 -6.39 18.73 1.27
N GLU A 126 -5.86 19.28 0.19
CA GLU A 126 -4.58 18.96 -0.43
C GLU A 126 -3.46 18.75 0.60
N LEU A 127 -2.97 17.50 0.73
CA LEU A 127 -1.67 17.30 1.37
C LEU A 127 -0.63 17.97 0.47
N PRO A 128 0.12 18.98 0.94
CA PRO A 128 1.08 19.67 0.10
C PRO A 128 2.06 18.64 -0.43
N ARG A 129 2.15 18.52 -1.75
CA ARG A 129 3.21 17.75 -2.42
C ARG A 129 4.52 18.34 -1.91
N ARG A 130 5.19 17.64 -0.97
CA ARG A 130 6.55 18.00 -0.56
C ARG A 130 7.36 17.99 -1.85
N LYS A 131 7.84 19.16 -2.26
CA LYS A 131 8.74 19.31 -3.41
C LYS A 131 9.86 18.29 -3.19
N GLN A 132 10.07 17.43 -4.18
CA GLN A 132 11.34 16.72 -4.29
C GLN A 132 12.39 17.81 -4.52
N GLU A 133 13.01 18.29 -3.46
CA GLU A 133 14.23 19.09 -3.56
C GLU A 133 15.36 18.11 -3.89
N SER A 134 15.65 18.05 -5.19
CA SER A 134 16.85 17.44 -5.75
C SER A 134 18.09 18.19 -5.24
N LEU A 135 19.01 17.46 -4.60
CA LEU A 135 20.42 17.81 -4.47
C LEU A 135 21.20 17.15 -5.61
#